data_AF-A0A7S4CLI9-F1
#
_entry.id   AF-A0A7S4CLI9-F1
#
_cell.length_a   1.000
_cell.length_b   1.000
_cell.length_c   1.000
_cell.angle_alpha   90.00
_cell.angle_beta   90.00
_cell.angle_gamma   90.00
#
_symmetry.space_group_name_H-M   'P 1'
#
loop_
_entity.id
_entity.type
_entity.pdbx_description
1 polymer ?
#
loop_
_entity_poly.entity_id
_entity_poly.type
_entity_poly.pdbx_seq_one_letter_code
_entity_poly.pdbx_strand_id
1 'polypeptide(L)'
;MLYFSGQSMYAERMNRKKPSHVEIRKTQYNKTKSCKALYVDGKKFEVRGINYSPVFNGTDINEWPYGDMVLDRYYEIFESHIQIISRLFNTVRLYNTLLEYDHTGFLDVCHKYGVKVILTFPMDAVHYPDLDNNPEEVLINWRHLLRLYKGHPALLMWAM
;
A
#
# COMPACT_ATOMS: atom_id res chain seq x y z
N MET A 1 -23.41 -25.21 -9.30
CA MET A 1 -22.87 -24.35 -8.24
C MET A 1 -22.11 -25.26 -7.28
N LEU A 2 -20.78 -25.29 -7.38
CA LEU A 2 -19.91 -26.16 -6.57
C LEU A 2 -18.92 -25.25 -5.84
N TYR A 3 -19.06 -25.17 -4.51
CA TYR A 3 -18.09 -24.53 -3.61
C TYR A 3 -17.00 -25.56 -3.29
N PHE A 4 -15.74 -25.25 -3.60
CA PHE A 4 -14.58 -26.00 -3.11
C PHE A 4 -13.98 -25.28 -1.89
N SER A 5 -14.07 -25.91 -0.73
CA SER A 5 -13.44 -25.45 0.53
C SER A 5 -11.94 -25.79 0.54
N GLY A 6 -11.09 -24.78 0.36
CA GLY A 6 -9.62 -24.89 0.32
C GLY A 6 -8.92 -25.04 1.68
N GLN A 7 -9.55 -25.68 2.68
CA GLN A 7 -8.98 -25.76 4.03
C GLN A 7 -7.91 -26.86 4.24
N SER A 8 -7.66 -27.74 3.28
CA SER A 8 -6.88 -28.97 3.54
C SER A 8 -5.37 -28.90 3.25
N MET A 9 -4.80 -27.81 2.73
CA MET A 9 -3.36 -27.78 2.34
C MET A 9 -2.44 -26.90 3.20
N TYR A 10 -2.96 -26.24 4.25
CA TYR A 10 -2.18 -25.25 5.02
C TYR A 10 -1.45 -25.80 6.25
N ALA A 11 -1.66 -27.06 6.64
CA ALA A 11 -1.16 -27.58 7.92
C ALA A 11 0.30 -28.05 7.93
N GLU A 12 0.97 -28.24 6.78
CA GLU A 12 2.24 -28.99 6.75
C GLU A 12 3.55 -28.17 6.60
N ARG A 13 3.53 -26.83 6.62
CA ARG A 13 4.76 -26.03 6.44
C ARG A 13 5.25 -25.24 7.66
N MET A 14 4.67 -25.45 8.83
CA MET A 14 5.01 -24.74 10.08
C MET A 14 6.17 -25.38 10.87
N ASN A 15 7.30 -25.69 10.21
CA ASN A 15 8.47 -26.19 10.94
C ASN A 15 9.80 -25.65 10.43
N ARG A 16 10.07 -24.36 10.71
CA ARG A 16 11.44 -23.79 10.69
C ARG A 16 11.66 -22.85 11.88
N LYS A 17 12.82 -23.04 12.51
CA LYS A 17 13.27 -22.50 13.81
C LYS A 17 13.22 -20.96 13.90
N LYS A 18 12.83 -20.45 15.09
CA LYS A 18 12.93 -19.03 15.48
C LYS A 18 14.39 -18.61 15.65
N PRO A 19 14.83 -17.44 15.12
CA PRO A 19 16.07 -16.82 15.54
C PRO A 19 15.93 -16.23 16.94
N SER A 20 16.97 -16.41 17.74
CA SER A 20 17.15 -15.92 19.10
C SER A 20 17.51 -14.43 19.15
N HIS A 21 16.95 -13.75 20.14
CA HIS A 21 17.32 -12.44 20.70
C HIS A 21 16.97 -11.19 19.87
N VAL A 22 15.95 -10.45 20.35
CA VAL A 22 15.75 -9.02 20.09
C VAL A 22 15.67 -8.33 21.45
N GLU A 23 16.70 -7.54 21.77
CA GLU A 23 16.76 -6.70 22.97
C GLU A 23 15.93 -5.44 22.73
N ILE A 24 14.82 -5.27 23.47
CA ILE A 24 13.99 -4.06 23.41
C ILE A 24 14.58 -3.03 24.37
N ARG A 25 15.35 -2.07 23.85
CA ARG A 25 15.80 -0.92 24.63
C ARG A 25 14.65 0.08 24.82
N LYS A 26 14.26 0.31 26.07
CA LYS A 26 13.30 1.35 26.46
C LYS A 26 13.87 2.73 26.14
N THR A 27 13.24 3.47 25.25
CA THR A 27 13.59 4.88 24.99
C THR A 27 12.91 5.77 26.04
N GLN A 28 13.72 6.46 26.85
CA GLN A 28 13.26 7.55 27.71
C GLN A 28 12.76 8.73 26.85
N TYR A 29 11.61 9.28 27.20
CA TYR A 29 10.98 10.40 26.51
C TYR A 29 11.50 11.73 27.06
N ASN A 30 12.42 12.38 26.34
CA ASN A 30 12.83 13.77 26.61
C ASN A 30 12.09 14.74 25.69
N LYS A 31 11.38 15.68 26.30
CA LYS A 31 10.45 16.64 25.69
C LYS A 31 11.21 17.85 25.11
N THR A 32 12.06 17.61 24.12
CA THR A 32 12.57 18.66 23.22
C THR A 32 11.83 18.55 21.89
N LYS A 33 11.34 19.67 21.34
CA LYS A 33 10.74 19.74 19.99
C LYS A 33 11.78 19.29 18.96
N SER A 34 11.93 17.99 18.77
CA SER A 34 12.67 17.44 17.64
C SER A 34 11.82 17.68 16.41
N CYS A 35 12.31 18.50 15.48
CA CYS A 35 11.78 18.46 14.12
C CYS A 35 12.09 17.06 13.58
N LYS A 36 11.08 16.20 13.57
CA LYS A 36 11.21 14.85 13.00
C LYS A 36 11.38 15.01 11.50
N ALA A 37 12.50 14.55 10.96
CA ALA A 37 12.75 14.51 9.53
C ALA A 37 12.52 13.09 9.01
N LEU A 38 11.97 12.98 7.81
CA LEU A 38 11.86 11.72 7.09
C LEU A 38 13.18 11.44 6.38
N TYR A 39 13.62 10.18 6.40
CA TYR A 39 14.83 9.73 5.71
C TYR A 39 14.49 8.57 4.78
N VAL A 40 15.01 8.62 3.56
CA VAL A 40 14.93 7.55 2.56
C VAL A 40 16.36 7.27 2.12
N ASP A 41 16.77 5.99 2.19
CA ASP A 41 18.12 5.54 1.83
C ASP A 41 19.24 6.34 2.54
N GLY A 42 19.03 6.62 3.82
CA GLY A 42 19.98 7.35 4.67
C GLY A 42 20.05 8.87 4.41
N LYS A 43 19.26 9.41 3.48
CA LYS A 43 19.24 10.84 3.14
C LYS A 43 17.94 11.48 3.61
N LYS A 44 18.02 12.72 4.08
CA LYS A 44 16.83 13.51 4.41
C LYS A 44 15.94 13.60 3.16
N PHE A 45 14.67 13.26 3.32
CA PHE A 45 13.69 13.23 2.24
C PHE A 45 12.64 14.32 2.47
N GLU A 46 12.54 15.23 1.52
CA GLU A 46 11.49 16.26 1.49
C GLU A 46 10.37 15.82 0.54
N VAL A 47 9.16 15.72 1.07
CA VAL A 47 8.00 15.26 0.30
C VAL A 47 7.51 16.41 -0.59
N ARG A 48 7.56 16.19 -1.90
CA ARG A 48 6.82 16.97 -2.91
C ARG A 48 5.70 16.07 -3.41
N GLY A 49 4.58 16.10 -2.68
CA GLY A 49 3.48 15.15 -2.84
C GLY A 49 2.37 15.66 -3.74
N ILE A 50 1.72 14.74 -4.45
CA ILE A 50 0.43 14.95 -5.11
C ILE A 50 -0.51 13.78 -4.79
N ASN A 51 -1.80 14.03 -4.75
CA ASN A 51 -2.79 12.96 -4.71
C ASN A 51 -3.01 12.41 -6.13
N TYR A 52 -2.95 11.09 -6.28
CA TYR A 52 -3.15 10.42 -7.56
C TYR A 52 -4.38 9.52 -7.49
N SER A 53 -5.41 9.92 -8.22
CA SER A 53 -6.68 9.21 -8.35
C SER A 53 -7.25 9.51 -9.73
N PRO A 54 -6.68 8.93 -10.79
CA PRO A 54 -7.11 9.26 -12.15
C PRO A 54 -8.54 8.76 -12.38
N VAL A 55 -9.33 9.57 -13.09
CA VAL A 55 -10.66 9.21 -13.58
C VAL A 55 -10.64 9.48 -15.08
N PHE A 56 -10.94 8.47 -15.88
CA PHE A 56 -10.92 8.62 -17.33
C PHE A 56 -12.25 9.18 -17.84
N ASN A 57 -12.20 9.89 -18.96
CA ASN A 57 -13.42 10.41 -19.57
C ASN A 57 -14.32 9.23 -19.97
N GLY A 58 -15.58 9.29 -19.53
CA GLY A 58 -16.57 8.25 -19.81
C GLY A 58 -16.51 7.02 -18.89
N THR A 59 -15.65 7.00 -17.87
CA THR A 59 -15.75 5.98 -16.80
C THR A 59 -16.69 6.43 -15.70
N ASP A 60 -17.59 5.52 -15.28
CA ASP A 60 -18.33 5.64 -14.02
C ASP A 60 -17.49 5.01 -12.90
N ILE A 61 -17.21 5.78 -11.85
CA ILE A 61 -16.47 5.31 -10.68
C ILE A 61 -17.27 4.31 -9.83
N ASN A 62 -18.57 4.18 -10.06
CA ASN A 62 -19.43 3.19 -9.41
C ASN A 62 -19.48 1.86 -10.18
N GLU A 63 -18.86 1.80 -11.35
CA GLU A 63 -18.69 0.56 -12.12
C GLU A 63 -17.27 0.04 -11.97
N TRP A 64 -17.07 -1.28 -12.13
CA TRP A 64 -15.76 -1.89 -12.06
C TRP A 64 -14.76 -1.18 -13.00
N PRO A 65 -13.58 -0.74 -12.52
CA PRO A 65 -12.86 -1.16 -11.30
C PRO A 65 -13.11 -0.27 -10.07
N TYR A 66 -14.26 0.37 -9.97
CA TYR A 66 -14.68 1.21 -8.84
C TYR A 66 -13.71 2.36 -8.54
N GLY A 67 -13.09 2.91 -9.59
CA GLY A 67 -12.08 3.98 -9.47
C GLY A 67 -10.65 3.50 -9.23
N ASP A 68 -10.38 2.19 -9.13
CA ASP A 68 -9.02 1.64 -9.11
C ASP A 68 -8.43 1.58 -10.53
N MET A 69 -7.91 2.74 -10.95
CA MET A 69 -7.34 2.96 -12.28
C MET A 69 -5.82 2.75 -12.30
N VAL A 70 -5.28 2.02 -11.32
CA VAL A 70 -3.84 1.67 -11.21
C VAL A 70 -3.57 0.17 -11.36
N LEU A 71 -4.56 -0.57 -11.85
CA LEU A 71 -4.42 -1.97 -12.30
C LEU A 71 -3.64 -2.06 -13.61
N ASP A 72 -2.88 -3.14 -13.81
CA ASP A 72 -2.00 -3.35 -14.97
C ASP A 72 -2.68 -3.18 -16.34
N ARG A 73 -3.99 -3.40 -16.43
CA ARG A 73 -4.75 -3.12 -17.66
C ARG A 73 -4.73 -1.65 -18.11
N TYR A 74 -4.36 -0.74 -17.21
CA TYR A 74 -4.23 0.70 -17.45
C TYR A 74 -2.76 1.15 -17.50
N TYR A 75 -1.81 0.21 -17.67
CA TYR A 75 -0.37 0.46 -17.62
C TYR A 75 0.08 1.64 -18.45
N GLU A 76 -0.29 1.67 -19.74
CA GLU A 76 0.14 2.73 -20.66
C GLU A 76 -0.30 4.12 -20.17
N ILE A 77 -1.47 4.19 -19.53
CA ILE A 77 -2.03 5.44 -19.04
C ILE A 77 -1.28 5.90 -17.78
N PHE A 78 -1.20 5.05 -16.74
CA PHE A 78 -0.54 5.46 -15.51
C PHE A 78 0.97 5.62 -15.70
N GLU A 79 1.61 4.90 -16.62
CA GLU A 79 3.01 5.10 -16.95
C GLU A 79 3.25 6.51 -17.49
N SER A 80 2.44 6.93 -18.47
CA SER A 80 2.54 8.28 -19.04
C SER A 80 2.32 9.37 -17.98
N HIS A 81 1.34 9.18 -17.08
CA HIS A 81 1.05 10.11 -16.01
C HIS A 81 2.21 10.20 -15.02
N ILE A 82 2.73 9.07 -14.55
CA ILE A 82 3.82 9.04 -13.58
C ILE A 82 5.11 9.62 -14.17
N GLN A 83 5.38 9.38 -15.45
CA GLN A 83 6.49 10.02 -16.15
C GLN A 83 6.38 11.55 -16.11
N ILE A 84 5.20 12.12 -16.34
CA ILE A 84 4.99 13.58 -16.28
C ILE A 84 5.06 14.09 -14.83
N ILE A 85 4.40 13.40 -13.89
CA ILE A 85 4.35 13.74 -12.47
C ILE A 85 5.76 13.82 -11.88
N SER A 86 6.63 12.87 -12.23
CA SER A 86 8.02 12.78 -11.74
C SER A 86 8.86 14.04 -11.98
N ARG A 87 8.47 14.88 -12.95
CA ARG A 87 9.18 16.13 -13.26
C ARG A 87 9.04 17.17 -12.14
N LEU A 88 7.96 17.11 -11.36
CA LEU A 88 7.63 18.11 -10.34
C LEU A 88 7.48 17.50 -8.94
N PHE A 89 6.93 16.30 -8.86
CA PHE A 89 6.62 15.61 -7.61
C PHE A 89 7.50 14.37 -7.45
N ASN A 90 7.85 14.05 -6.20
CA ASN A 90 8.60 12.84 -5.86
C ASN A 90 7.77 11.84 -5.06
N THR A 91 6.52 12.16 -4.76
CA THR A 91 5.63 11.31 -3.97
C THR A 91 4.21 11.40 -4.52
N VAL A 92 3.53 10.27 -4.64
CA VAL A 92 2.09 10.20 -4.89
C VAL A 92 1.39 9.53 -3.73
N ARG A 93 0.18 9.97 -3.41
CA ARG A 93 -0.75 9.23 -2.54
C ARG A 93 -1.85 8.60 -3.37
N LEU A 94 -2.04 7.30 -3.21
CA LEU A 94 -3.20 6.58 -3.74
C LEU A 94 -4.33 6.60 -2.70
N TYR A 95 -5.55 6.88 -3.14
CA TYR A 95 -6.74 6.84 -2.28
C TYR A 95 -7.49 5.52 -2.35
N ASN A 96 -7.47 4.87 -3.51
CA ASN A 96 -8.29 3.71 -3.76
C ASN A 96 -7.43 2.61 -4.39
N THR A 97 -7.49 1.42 -3.80
CA THR A 97 -6.87 0.20 -4.29
C THR A 97 -7.74 -0.96 -3.86
N LEU A 98 -8.22 -1.74 -4.83
CA LEU A 98 -8.99 -2.94 -4.57
C LEU A 98 -8.08 -4.01 -3.96
N LEU A 99 -8.40 -4.44 -2.75
CA LEU A 99 -7.53 -5.31 -1.95
C LEU A 99 -7.25 -6.67 -2.60
N GLU A 100 -8.12 -7.12 -3.50
CA GLU A 100 -8.00 -8.43 -4.16
C GLU A 100 -7.10 -8.41 -5.40
N TYR A 101 -6.62 -7.24 -5.82
CA TYR A 101 -5.83 -7.07 -7.04
C TYR A 101 -4.39 -6.69 -6.76
N ASP A 102 -3.51 -7.11 -7.66
CA ASP A 102 -2.08 -6.77 -7.62
C ASP A 102 -1.85 -5.38 -8.23
N HIS A 103 -1.09 -4.55 -7.51
CA HIS A 103 -0.68 -3.21 -7.91
C HIS A 103 0.84 -3.09 -8.08
N THR A 104 1.56 -4.22 -8.10
CA THR A 104 3.01 -4.24 -8.26
C THR A 104 3.45 -3.51 -9.52
N GLY A 105 2.74 -3.65 -10.65
CA GLY A 105 3.07 -2.93 -11.88
C GLY A 105 3.03 -1.40 -11.75
N PHE A 106 2.06 -0.86 -11.00
CA PHE A 106 2.03 0.57 -10.69
C PHE A 106 3.21 0.99 -9.79
N LEU A 107 3.52 0.19 -8.76
CA LEU A 107 4.64 0.45 -7.87
C LEU A 107 5.99 0.39 -8.62
N ASP A 108 6.15 -0.55 -9.55
CA ASP A 108 7.33 -0.70 -10.41
C ASP A 108 7.52 0.53 -11.30
N VAL A 109 6.45 1.06 -11.89
CA VAL A 109 6.49 2.31 -12.66
C VAL A 109 6.89 3.49 -11.78
N CYS A 110 6.32 3.61 -10.59
CA CYS A 110 6.70 4.64 -9.63
C CYS A 110 8.19 4.53 -9.27
N HIS A 111 8.69 3.33 -9.02
CA HIS A 111 10.11 3.08 -8.76
C HIS A 111 10.99 3.48 -9.95
N LYS A 112 10.61 3.07 -11.17
CA LYS A 112 11.29 3.40 -12.44
C LYS A 112 11.49 4.90 -12.61
N TYR A 113 10.51 5.72 -12.25
CA TYR A 113 10.56 7.18 -12.36
C TYR A 113 10.97 7.90 -11.07
N GLY A 114 11.43 7.18 -10.04
CA GLY A 114 11.91 7.77 -8.79
C GLY A 114 10.81 8.41 -7.93
N VAL A 115 9.56 8.00 -8.12
CA VAL A 115 8.39 8.45 -7.37
C VAL A 115 8.11 7.48 -6.22
N LYS A 116 7.95 8.03 -5.02
CA LYS A 116 7.54 7.30 -3.82
C LYS A 116 6.02 7.22 -3.71
N VAL A 117 5.50 6.19 -3.08
CA VAL A 117 4.05 5.94 -2.96
C VAL A 117 3.63 5.92 -1.49
N ILE A 118 2.62 6.72 -1.16
CA ILE A 118 1.83 6.58 0.06
C ILE A 118 0.61 5.74 -0.31
N LEU A 119 0.57 4.50 0.17
CA LEU A 119 -0.51 3.56 -0.14
C LEU A 119 -1.58 3.62 0.95
N THR A 120 -2.83 3.87 0.57
CA THR A 120 -3.94 3.89 1.52
C THR A 120 -4.49 2.47 1.74
N PHE A 121 -4.63 2.09 3.00
CA PHE A 121 -5.46 0.97 3.40
C PHE A 121 -6.89 1.50 3.59
N PRO A 122 -7.88 1.03 2.81
CA PRO A 122 -9.25 1.50 2.98
C PRO A 122 -9.75 1.03 4.34
N MET A 123 -10.09 1.97 5.22
CA MET A 123 -10.66 1.69 6.54
C MET A 123 -11.96 2.48 6.69
N ASP A 124 -12.99 2.02 5.99
CA ASP A 124 -14.31 2.67 5.97
C ASP A 124 -15.44 1.64 6.12
N ALA A 125 -16.65 2.14 6.37
CA ALA A 125 -17.83 1.31 6.57
C ALA A 125 -18.32 0.59 5.30
N VAL A 126 -17.82 0.96 4.11
CA VAL A 126 -18.14 0.26 2.86
C VAL A 126 -17.35 -1.04 2.79
N HIS A 127 -16.06 -0.99 3.14
CA HIS A 127 -15.16 -2.15 3.15
C HIS A 127 -15.32 -2.99 4.42
N TYR A 128 -15.60 -2.36 5.56
CA TYR A 128 -15.75 -3.01 6.86
C TYR A 128 -17.01 -2.50 7.58
N PRO A 129 -18.22 -2.93 7.14
CA PRO A 129 -19.48 -2.45 7.72
C PRO A 129 -19.69 -2.85 9.19
N ASP A 130 -19.00 -3.89 9.65
CA ASP A 130 -19.10 -4.43 11.01
C ASP A 130 -17.75 -4.43 11.74
N LEU A 131 -16.98 -3.34 11.55
CA LEU A 131 -15.61 -3.20 12.07
C LEU A 131 -15.50 -3.49 13.57
N ASP A 132 -16.49 -3.05 14.35
CA ASP A 132 -16.48 -3.20 15.81
C ASP A 132 -16.62 -4.66 16.25
N ASN A 133 -17.35 -5.49 15.50
CA ASN A 133 -17.59 -6.89 15.85
C ASN A 133 -16.68 -7.86 15.09
N ASN A 134 -16.04 -7.42 13.99
CA ASN A 134 -15.15 -8.26 13.19
C ASN A 134 -13.80 -7.59 12.86
N PRO A 135 -12.98 -7.21 13.87
CA PRO A 135 -11.66 -6.61 13.64
C PRO A 135 -10.65 -7.59 13.00
N GLU A 136 -10.91 -8.90 13.08
CA GLU A 136 -10.00 -9.92 12.54
C GLU A 136 -9.93 -9.87 11.01
N GLU A 137 -11.02 -9.55 10.33
CA GLU A 137 -11.05 -9.40 8.87
C GLU A 137 -10.12 -8.28 8.41
N VAL A 138 -10.17 -7.12 9.07
CA VAL A 138 -9.24 -6.01 8.83
C VAL A 138 -7.80 -6.44 9.03
N LEU A 139 -7.50 -7.14 10.13
CA LEU A 139 -6.14 -7.59 10.43
C LEU A 139 -5.63 -8.59 9.39
N ILE A 140 -6.50 -9.48 8.87
CA ILE A 140 -6.17 -10.41 7.80
C ILE A 140 -5.82 -9.65 6.52
N ASN A 141 -6.69 -8.73 6.09
CA ASN A 141 -6.51 -7.94 4.87
C ASN A 141 -5.28 -7.03 4.96
N TRP A 142 -5.07 -6.38 6.10
CA TRP A 142 -3.88 -5.57 6.37
C TRP A 142 -2.60 -6.40 6.30
N ARG A 143 -2.57 -7.58 6.95
CA ARG A 143 -1.42 -8.50 6.88
C ARG A 143 -1.17 -8.99 5.47
N HIS A 144 -2.21 -9.19 4.67
CA HIS A 144 -2.10 -9.57 3.28
C HIS A 144 -1.38 -8.48 2.47
N LEU A 145 -1.85 -7.23 2.52
CA LEU A 145 -1.20 -6.10 1.85
C LEU A 145 0.24 -5.87 2.31
N LEU A 146 0.51 -5.96 3.61
CA LEU A 146 1.88 -5.86 4.12
C LEU A 146 2.77 -6.96 3.54
N ARG A 147 2.28 -8.19 3.35
CA ARG A 147 3.09 -9.26 2.75
C ARG A 147 3.41 -8.99 1.30
N LEU A 148 2.48 -8.41 0.55
CA LEU A 148 2.67 -8.06 -0.86
C LEU A 148 3.64 -6.90 -1.03
N TYR A 149 3.41 -5.77 -0.36
CA TYR A 149 4.02 -4.51 -0.76
C TYR A 149 5.09 -3.96 0.20
N LYS A 150 5.24 -4.47 1.43
CA LYS A 150 6.18 -3.89 2.42
C LYS A 150 7.64 -3.80 1.95
N GLY A 151 8.05 -4.68 1.04
CA GLY A 151 9.41 -4.75 0.53
C GLY A 151 9.63 -3.92 -0.74
N HIS A 152 8.58 -3.31 -1.28
CA HIS A 152 8.66 -2.63 -2.57
C HIS A 152 9.41 -1.29 -2.43
N PRO A 153 10.44 -1.01 -3.24
CA PRO A 153 11.28 0.19 -3.07
C PRO A 153 10.54 1.52 -3.30
N ALA A 154 9.47 1.53 -4.10
CA ALA A 154 8.61 2.71 -4.26
C ALA A 154 7.74 3.02 -3.03
N LEU A 155 7.41 2.02 -2.19
CA LEU A 155 6.51 2.23 -1.07
C LEU A 155 7.22 3.06 0.03
N LEU A 156 6.64 4.20 0.38
CA LEU A 156 7.19 5.11 1.38
C LEU A 156 6.56 4.91 2.75
N MET A 157 5.24 4.86 2.79
CA MET A 157 4.47 4.68 4.01
C MET A 157 3.05 4.23 3.67
N TRP A 158 2.34 3.80 4.70
CA TRP A 158 0.93 3.49 4.64
C TRP A 158 0.12 4.62 5.25
N ALA A 159 -1.04 4.90 4.67
CA ALA A 159 -2.07 5.75 5.25
C ALA A 159 -3.28 4.90 5.61
N MET A 160 -3.79 5.05 6.83
CA MET A 160 -4.99 4.40 7.34
C MET A 160 -6.00 5.47 7.74
#